data_AF-A0A7J4K9T1-F1
#
_entry.id   AF-A0A7J4K9T1-F1
#
_cell.length_a   1.000
_cell.length_b   1.000
_cell.length_c   1.000
_cell.angle_alpha   90.00
_cell.angle_beta   90.00
_cell.angle_gamma   90.00
#
_symmetry.space_group_name_H-M   'P 1'
#
loop_
_entity.id
_entity.type
_entity.pdbx_description
1 polymer ?
#
loop_
_entity_poly.entity_id
_entity_poly.type
_entity_poly.pdbx_seq_one_letter_code
_entity_poly.pdbx_strand_id
1 'polypeptide(L)' 'DDGIGFPPGLDFKNTESLGMQLVNGLVRQILGTITMQREEGTGFEIVFKREIDTEDNL' A
#
# COMPACT_ATOMS: atom_id res chain seq x y z
N ASP A 1 10.43 0.40 7.12
CA ASP A 1 11.78 0.91 7.42
C ASP A 1 11.84 1.29 8.89
N ASP A 2 13.05 1.39 9.41
CA ASP A 2 13.43 1.79 10.76
C ASP A 2 13.88 3.27 10.81
N GLY A 3 13.45 4.08 9.82
CA GLY A 3 13.78 5.49 9.73
C GLY A 3 12.97 6.36 10.68
N ILE A 4 13.09 7.69 10.53
CA ILE A 4 12.38 8.67 11.38
C ILE A 4 10.86 8.68 11.21
N GLY A 5 10.32 7.96 10.22
CA GLY A 5 8.90 7.92 9.92
C GLY A 5 8.38 9.11 9.11
N PHE A 6 7.12 9.03 8.68
CA PHE A 6 6.42 10.15 8.06
C PHE A 6 5.87 11.13 9.10
N PRO A 7 5.74 12.43 8.76
CA PRO A 7 5.14 13.42 9.64
C PRO A 7 3.73 13.00 10.11
N PRO A 8 3.37 13.30 11.37
CA PRO A 8 2.01 13.07 11.85
C PRO A 8 1.03 13.87 11.00
N GLY A 9 -0.07 13.22 10.59
CA GLY A 9 -1.10 13.85 9.76
C GLY A 9 -0.83 13.88 8.25
N LEU A 10 0.33 13.41 7.78
CA LEU A 10 0.52 13.22 6.34
C LEU A 10 -0.50 12.20 5.79
N ASP A 11 -1.21 12.59 4.73
CA ASP A 11 -2.06 11.71 3.95
C ASP A 11 -1.31 11.16 2.73
N PHE A 12 -0.76 9.95 2.86
CA PHE A 12 -0.02 9.29 1.78
C PHE A 12 -0.92 8.86 0.60
N LYS A 13 -2.25 8.87 0.76
CA LYS A 13 -3.20 8.58 -0.32
C LYS A 13 -3.46 9.81 -1.18
N ASN A 14 -3.24 11.00 -0.63
CA ASN A 14 -3.41 12.31 -1.28
C ASN A 14 -2.10 13.11 -1.23
N THR A 15 -1.09 12.61 -1.93
CA THR A 15 0.26 13.18 -1.97
C THR A 15 0.60 13.71 -3.36
N GLU A 16 1.40 14.79 -3.40
CA GLU A 16 1.93 15.38 -4.63
C GLU A 16 3.12 14.60 -5.20
N SER A 17 3.69 13.68 -4.42
CA SER A 17 4.84 12.90 -4.88
C SER A 17 4.43 11.88 -5.93
N LEU A 18 5.10 11.93 -7.09
CA LEU A 18 4.85 11.00 -8.20
C LEU A 18 5.02 9.53 -7.76
N GLY A 19 6.05 9.23 -6.96
CA GLY A 19 6.31 7.87 -6.49
C GLY A 19 5.13 7.27 -5.73
N MET A 20 4.53 8.03 -4.80
CA MET A 20 3.37 7.54 -4.07
C MET A 20 2.09 7.56 -4.90
N GLN A 21 1.95 8.47 -5.86
CA GLN A 21 0.84 8.42 -6.81
C GLN A 21 0.87 7.11 -7.63
N LEU A 22 2.06 6.69 -8.06
CA LEU A 22 2.26 5.40 -8.74
C LEU A 22 1.92 4.22 -7.84
N VAL A 23 2.45 4.19 -6.61
CA VAL A 23 2.15 3.12 -5.63
C VAL A 23 0.64 3.01 -5.39
N ASN A 24 -0.04 4.12 -5.10
CA ASN A 24 -1.49 4.14 -4.91
C ASN A 24 -2.25 3.69 -6.17
N GLY A 25 -1.75 4.05 -7.37
CA GLY A 25 -2.31 3.61 -8.64
C GLY A 25 -2.23 2.10 -8.84
N LEU A 26 -1.04 1.53 -8.63
CA LEU A 26 -0.79 0.09 -8.78
C LEU A 26 -1.62 -0.74 -7.81
N VAL A 27 -1.71 -0.31 -6.54
CA VAL A 27 -2.55 -0.99 -5.53
C VAL A 27 -4.02 -0.98 -5.95
N ARG A 28 -4.53 0.13 -6.50
CA ARG A 28 -5.92 0.19 -6.99
C ARG A 28 -6.16 -0.73 -8.19
N GLN A 29 -5.19 -0.87 -9.10
CA GLN A 29 -5.33 -1.72 -10.29
C GLN A 29 -5.53 -3.19 -9.93
N ILE A 30 -4.91 -3.66 -8.84
CA ILE A 30 -5.05 -5.03 -8.34
C ILE A 30 -6.19 -5.17 -7.31
N LEU A 31 -7.10 -4.19 -7.23
CA LEU A 31 -8.19 -4.11 -6.26
C LEU A 31 -7.70 -4.29 -4.81
N GLY A 32 -6.48 -3.83 -4.54
CA GLY A 32 -5.85 -3.89 -3.23
C GLY A 32 -6.18 -2.70 -2.34
N THR A 33 -5.89 -2.85 -1.06
CA THR A 33 -5.87 -1.79 -0.07
C THR A 33 -4.44 -1.58 0.41
N ILE A 34 -4.13 -0.34 0.82
CA ILE A 34 -2.86 0.03 1.42
C ILE A 34 -3.09 0.81 2.72
N THR A 35 -2.37 0.43 3.76
CA THR A 35 -2.36 1.07 5.09
C THR A 35 -0.92 1.42 5.48
N MET A 36 -0.76 2.39 6.39
CA MET A 36 0.53 2.83 6.90
C MET A 36 0.60 2.57 8.41
N GLN A 37 1.68 1.93 8.86
CA GLN A 37 2.03 1.69 10.26
C GLN A 37 3.17 2.66 10.66
N ARG A 38 3.15 3.16 11.90
CA ARG A 38 4.05 4.24 12.37
C ARG A 38 4.76 3.96 13.71
N GLU A 39 4.86 2.70 14.11
CA GLU A 39 5.32 2.33 15.47
C GLU A 39 6.84 2.45 15.65
N GLU A 40 7.65 2.01 14.67
CA GLU A 40 9.13 2.06 14.72
C GLU A 40 9.71 2.42 13.33
N GLY A 41 9.29 3.57 12.80
CA GLY A 41 9.60 4.03 11.44
C GLY A 41 8.36 4.01 10.56
N THR A 42 8.49 3.64 9.28
CA THR A 42 7.32 3.50 8.40
C THR A 42 7.13 2.07 7.93
N GLY A 43 5.94 1.51 8.16
CA GLY A 43 5.46 0.30 7.51
C GLY A 43 4.38 0.63 6.49
N PHE A 44 4.39 -0.04 5.34
CA PHE A 44 3.23 -0.10 4.46
C PHE A 44 2.76 -1.54 4.37
N GLU A 45 1.47 -1.77 4.60
CA GLU A 45 0.83 -3.07 4.40
C GLU A 45 -0.10 -2.94 3.20
N ILE A 46 0.05 -3.87 2.25
CA ILE A 46 -0.77 -3.95 1.05
C ILE A 46 -1.50 -5.29 1.06
N VAL A 47 -2.81 -5.25 1.00
CA VAL A 47 -3.66 -6.45 0.99
C VAL A 47 -4.47 -6.46 -0.29
N PHE A 48 -4.39 -7.54 -1.05
CA PHE A 48 -5.15 -7.75 -2.28
C PHE A 48 -5.60 -9.20 -2.35
N LYS A 49 -6.65 -9.46 -3.13
CA LYS A 49 -7.17 -10.82 -3.31
C LYS A 49 -6.20 -11.61 -4.18
N ARG A 50 -5.91 -12.84 -3.77
CA ARG A 50 -5.31 -13.82 -4.69
C ARG A 50 -6.35 -14.12 -5.76
N GLU A 51 -5.96 -14.05 -7.03
CA GLU A 51 -6.75 -14.72 -8.06
C GLU A 51 -6.72 -16.21 -7.76
N ILE A 52 -7.91 -16.80 -7.64
CA ILE A 52 -8.04 -18.25 -7.59
C ILE A 52 -8.20 -18.64 -9.06
N ASP A 53 -7.15 -19.18 -9.66
CA ASP A 53 -7.27 -19.82 -10.96
C ASP A 53 -8.27 -20.95 -10.79
N THR A 54 -9.36 -20.90 -11.56
CA THR A 54 -10.46 -21.88 -11.49
C THR A 54 -10.02 -23.30 -11.85
N GLU A 55 -8.77 -23.48 -12.33
CA GLU A 55 -8.16 -24.79 -12.59
C GLU A 55 -7.63 -25.48 -11.31
N ASP A 56 -7.43 -24.77 -10.20
CA ASP A 56 -6.97 -25.36 -8.93
C ASP A 56 -8.04 -26.20 -8.19
N ASN A 57 -9.24 -26.34 -8.77
CA ASN A 57 -10.37 -27.09 -8.22
C ASN A 57 -10.85 -28.26 -9.12
N LEU A 58 -10.03 -28.71 -10.09
CA LEU A 58 -10.28 -29.92 -10.89
C LEU A 58 -9.22 -31.00 -10.65
#